data_AF-A0A8S2G1C4-F1
#
_entry.id   AF-A0A8S2G1C4-F1
#
_cell.length_a   1.000
_cell.length_b   1.000
_cell.length_c   1.000
_cell.angle_alpha   90.00
_cell.angle_beta   90.00
_cell.angle_gamma   90.00
#
_symmetry.space_group_name_H-M   'P 1'
#
loop_
_entity.id
_entity.type
_entity.pdbx_description
1 polymer ?
#
loop_
_entity_poly.entity_id
_entity_poly.type
_entity_poly.pdbx_seq_one_letter_code
_entity_poly.pdbx_strand_id
1 'polypeptide(L)'
;FSLLTYIAIGKYTSLDECPLPKQLKTNYDFDYTQQRGEEQNSESGTYFFRLALSWSPSFCEGILNEQRRKDLFQCQHNFGLIVHGLWPQARNAGNKVSRHPRNCRNDPQIDPKTIQEYFCMMPSETLMQAEYEKHGSCYWSSAEHYFHRAKTLFQNLRQPENMEQLANPAGATKAIIKQAFMSINPGLKQQ
;
A
#
# COMPACT_ATOMS: atom_id res chain seq x y z
N PHE A 1 29.14 12.81 -17.94
CA PHE A 1 28.21 13.29 -16.90
C PHE A 1 27.10 12.28 -16.73
N SER A 2 27.32 11.26 -15.89
CA SER A 2 26.31 10.25 -15.58
C SER A 2 25.53 10.78 -14.38
N LEU A 3 24.34 11.36 -14.63
CA LEU A 3 23.40 11.71 -13.57
C LEU A 3 22.80 10.39 -13.04
N LEU A 4 23.47 9.79 -12.06
CA LEU A 4 22.82 8.90 -11.11
C LEU A 4 21.74 9.74 -10.43
N THR A 5 20.51 9.54 -10.90
CA THR A 5 19.36 10.33 -10.51
C THR A 5 18.98 9.92 -9.11
N TYR A 6 19.23 10.83 -8.16
CA TYR A 6 18.64 10.81 -6.84
C TYR A 6 17.11 10.71 -6.99
N ILE A 7 16.54 9.60 -6.53
CA ILE A 7 15.12 9.51 -6.20
C ILE A 7 15.08 8.92 -4.80
N ALA A 8 14.78 9.77 -3.82
CA ALA A 8 14.55 9.37 -2.45
C ALA A 8 13.24 8.58 -2.35
N ILE A 9 13.27 7.32 -2.79
CA ILE A 9 12.38 6.26 -2.32
C ILE A 9 12.87 5.96 -0.90
N GLY A 10 12.01 6.09 0.11
CA GLY A 10 12.40 6.35 1.50
C GLY A 10 13.60 5.55 2.03
N LYS A 11 14.73 6.24 2.28
CA LYS A 11 16.06 5.83 2.84
C LYS A 11 16.69 4.49 2.44
N TYR A 12 15.93 3.46 2.07
CA TYR A 12 16.38 2.22 1.48
C TYR A 12 16.29 2.40 -0.04
N THR A 13 17.44 2.70 -0.62
CA THR A 13 17.55 3.14 -2.02
C THR A 13 17.41 1.99 -3.02
N SER A 14 17.35 0.76 -2.51
CA SER A 14 17.05 -0.47 -3.25
C SER A 14 16.30 -1.44 -2.34
N LEU A 15 15.58 -2.41 -2.93
CA LEU A 15 14.98 -3.52 -2.18
C LEU A 15 16.04 -4.34 -1.42
N ASP A 16 17.32 -4.21 -1.78
CA ASP A 16 18.43 -4.97 -1.21
C ASP A 16 18.89 -4.45 0.16
N GLU A 17 18.54 -3.21 0.53
CA GLU A 17 18.87 -2.62 1.84
C GLU A 17 17.72 -2.74 2.86
N CYS A 18 16.58 -3.25 2.43
CA CYS A 18 15.37 -3.28 3.23
C CYS A 18 15.47 -4.27 4.40
N PRO A 19 15.12 -3.85 5.63
CA PRO A 19 15.04 -4.76 6.75
C PRO A 19 13.86 -5.72 6.55
N LEU A 20 14.13 -7.02 6.59
CA LEU A 20 13.12 -8.06 6.64
C LEU A 20 12.96 -8.59 8.07
N PRO A 21 11.74 -8.97 8.49
CA PRO A 21 11.56 -9.67 9.74
C PRO A 21 12.29 -11.01 9.70
N LYS A 22 12.98 -11.36 10.81
CA LYS A 22 13.67 -12.66 10.95
C LYS A 22 12.71 -13.84 10.81
N GLN A 23 11.45 -13.63 11.20
CA GLN A 23 10.39 -14.61 11.12
C GLN A 23 9.08 -13.87 10.82
N LEU A 24 8.34 -14.37 9.83
CA LEU A 24 6.99 -13.88 9.56
C LEU A 24 6.01 -14.39 10.61
N LYS A 25 4.91 -13.65 10.82
CA LYS A 25 3.79 -14.16 11.61
C LYS A 25 3.31 -15.52 11.05
N THR A 26 2.94 -16.45 11.92
CA THR A 26 2.58 -17.81 11.51
C THR A 26 1.16 -17.93 10.98
N ASN A 27 0.25 -17.08 11.48
CA ASN A 27 -1.11 -16.92 10.98
C ASN A 27 -1.34 -15.44 10.70
N TYR A 28 -1.41 -15.08 9.42
CA TYR A 28 -1.80 -13.76 8.95
C TYR A 28 -3.02 -13.81 8.05
N ASP A 29 -3.71 -14.95 8.02
CA ASP A 29 -4.95 -15.16 7.28
C ASP A 29 -6.02 -14.17 7.75
N PHE A 30 -6.75 -13.58 6.80
CA PHE A 30 -7.70 -12.50 7.09
C PHE A 30 -9.14 -12.95 6.83
N ASP A 31 -9.87 -13.28 7.89
CA ASP A 31 -11.29 -13.58 7.72
C ASP A 31 -12.13 -12.30 7.69
N TYR A 32 -12.46 -11.82 6.49
CA TYR A 32 -13.30 -10.63 6.32
C TYR A 32 -14.71 -10.81 6.91
N THR A 33 -15.22 -12.04 7.03
CA THR A 33 -16.57 -12.31 7.56
C THR A 33 -16.66 -11.99 9.05
N GLN A 34 -15.52 -11.96 9.74
CA GLN A 34 -15.43 -11.57 11.15
C GLN A 34 -15.28 -10.05 11.35
N GLN A 35 -15.15 -9.28 10.26
CA GLN A 35 -14.95 -7.83 10.32
C GLN A 35 -16.27 -7.08 10.20
N ARG A 36 -16.59 -6.30 11.24
CA ARG A 36 -17.83 -5.51 11.27
C ARG A 36 -17.83 -4.44 10.17
N GLY A 37 -18.84 -4.49 9.32
CA GLY A 37 -19.03 -3.50 8.24
C GLY A 37 -18.24 -3.80 6.98
N GLU A 38 -17.53 -4.94 6.91
CA GLU A 38 -17.05 -5.47 5.64
C GLU A 38 -18.19 -6.22 4.93
N GLU A 39 -18.28 -5.99 3.63
CA GLU A 39 -19.30 -6.57 2.74
C GLU A 39 -18.60 -7.22 1.55
N GLN A 40 -19.20 -8.25 0.96
CA GLN A 40 -18.74 -8.83 -0.30
C GLN A 40 -19.37 -8.11 -1.49
N ASN A 41 -18.58 -7.87 -2.54
CA ASN A 41 -19.08 -7.41 -3.84
C ASN A 41 -18.21 -7.98 -4.95
N SER A 42 -18.57 -9.19 -5.41
CA SER A 42 -17.97 -9.88 -6.55
C SER A 42 -18.55 -9.45 -7.90
N GLU A 43 -19.72 -8.81 -7.91
CA GLU A 43 -20.48 -8.53 -9.13
C GLU A 43 -20.03 -7.27 -9.86
N SER A 44 -19.36 -6.37 -9.14
CA SER A 44 -18.90 -5.11 -9.71
C SER A 44 -17.67 -5.33 -10.58
N GLY A 45 -17.71 -4.84 -11.82
CA GLY A 45 -16.55 -4.83 -12.71
C GLY A 45 -15.50 -3.80 -12.30
N THR A 46 -14.24 -4.08 -12.66
CA THR A 46 -13.12 -3.16 -12.47
C THR A 46 -13.02 -2.21 -13.66
N TYR A 47 -13.10 -0.89 -13.41
CA TYR A 47 -12.95 0.16 -14.43
C TYR A 47 -11.57 0.83 -14.38
N PHE A 48 -11.03 1.02 -13.18
CA PHE A 48 -9.69 1.55 -12.97
C PHE A 48 -9.11 1.03 -11.66
N PHE A 49 -7.83 1.30 -11.43
CA PHE A 49 -7.15 0.96 -10.17
C PHE A 49 -6.73 2.23 -9.44
N ARG A 50 -6.78 2.19 -8.11
CA ARG A 50 -6.21 3.19 -7.23
C ARG A 50 -5.03 2.56 -6.48
N LEU A 51 -3.82 3.07 -6.69
CA LEU A 51 -2.70 2.76 -5.81
C LEU A 51 -2.83 3.62 -4.54
N ALA A 52 -3.17 2.98 -3.43
CA ALA A 52 -3.21 3.60 -2.12
C ALA A 52 -1.81 3.56 -1.50
N LEU A 53 -1.36 4.69 -0.98
CA LEU A 53 -0.03 4.87 -0.41
C LEU A 53 -0.16 5.39 1.02
N SER A 54 0.82 5.08 1.85
CA SER A 54 0.91 5.57 3.22
C SER A 54 2.31 6.11 3.48
N TRP A 55 2.39 7.19 4.27
CA TRP A 55 3.65 7.71 4.77
C TRP A 55 3.88 7.16 6.18
N SER A 56 4.78 6.20 6.31
CA SER A 56 5.00 5.46 7.56
C SER A 56 5.29 6.36 8.77
N PRO A 57 6.12 7.44 8.69
CA PRO A 57 6.39 8.28 9.85
C PRO A 57 5.13 8.91 10.46
N SER A 58 4.27 9.54 9.64
CA SER A 58 3.02 10.13 10.13
C SER A 58 2.01 9.09 10.59
N PHE A 59 1.96 7.92 9.94
CA PHE A 59 1.14 6.81 10.40
C PHE A 59 1.58 6.35 11.80
N CYS A 60 2.88 6.14 12.01
CA CYS A 60 3.43 5.69 13.28
C CYS A 60 3.31 6.73 14.40
N GLU A 61 3.48 8.02 14.08
CA GLU A 61 3.25 9.13 15.02
C GLU A 61 1.79 9.18 15.49
N GLY A 62 0.83 8.90 14.61
CA GLY A 62 -0.60 8.86 14.94
C GLY A 62 -1.03 7.70 15.86
N ILE A 63 -0.15 6.73 16.14
CA ILE A 63 -0.46 5.61 17.03
C ILE A 63 -0.12 5.99 18.48
N LEU A 64 -1.16 6.33 19.24
CA LEU A 64 -1.05 6.74 20.65
C LEU A 64 -0.73 5.55 21.59
N ASN A 65 -1.15 4.34 21.23
CA ASN A 65 -0.84 3.15 22.03
C ASN A 65 0.59 2.69 21.72
N GLU A 66 1.49 2.90 22.68
CA GLU A 66 2.91 2.61 22.50
C GLU A 66 3.19 1.13 22.21
N GLN A 67 2.48 0.21 22.87
CA GLN A 67 2.67 -1.22 22.64
C GLN A 67 2.30 -1.59 21.21
N ARG A 68 1.13 -1.14 20.74
CA ARG A 68 0.70 -1.34 19.35
C ARG A 68 1.72 -0.77 18.37
N ARG A 69 2.29 0.40 18.65
CA ARG A 69 3.33 1.00 17.80
C ARG A 69 4.60 0.16 17.77
N LYS A 70 5.00 -0.42 18.91
CA LYS A 70 6.15 -1.36 19.02
C LYS A 70 5.93 -2.65 18.23
N ASP A 71 4.70 -3.12 18.17
CA ASP A 71 4.34 -4.36 17.46
C ASP A 71 4.31 -4.21 15.93
N LEU A 72 4.35 -2.98 15.40
CA LEU A 72 4.33 -2.72 13.97
C LEU A 72 5.74 -2.56 13.42
N PHE A 73 6.14 -3.47 12.52
CA PHE A 73 7.47 -3.50 11.91
C PHE A 73 7.84 -2.14 11.31
N GLN A 74 6.94 -1.52 10.53
CA GLN A 74 7.19 -0.22 9.92
C GLN A 74 7.47 0.92 10.89
N CYS A 75 7.09 0.78 12.16
CA CYS A 75 7.32 1.81 13.19
C CYS A 75 8.59 1.55 14.01
N GLN A 76 9.19 0.37 13.87
CA GLN A 76 10.49 0.02 14.46
C GLN A 76 11.65 0.25 13.48
N HIS A 77 11.32 0.58 12.24
CA HIS A 77 12.25 0.78 11.14
C HIS A 77 11.91 2.08 10.39
N ASN A 78 12.88 2.73 9.78
CA ASN A 78 12.69 4.03 9.13
C ASN A 78 12.08 3.90 7.71
N PHE A 79 10.90 3.29 7.59
CA PHE A 79 10.17 3.27 6.32
C PHE A 79 9.68 4.68 5.97
N GLY A 80 9.68 5.00 4.67
CA GLY A 80 9.13 6.25 4.14
C GLY A 80 7.76 6.04 3.52
N LEU A 81 7.65 6.30 2.21
CA LEU A 81 6.44 6.02 1.45
C LEU A 81 6.34 4.51 1.22
N ILE A 82 5.19 3.94 1.52
CA ILE A 82 4.88 2.53 1.33
C ILE A 82 3.55 2.37 0.58
N VAL A 83 3.38 1.21 -0.04
CA VAL A 83 2.09 0.77 -0.60
C VAL A 83 1.19 0.40 0.56
N HIS A 84 -0.04 0.91 0.54
CA HIS A 84 -1.13 0.41 1.38
C HIS A 84 -1.92 -0.66 0.62
N GLY A 85 -2.17 -0.46 -0.67
CA GLY A 85 -2.87 -1.44 -1.50
C GLY A 85 -3.12 -0.96 -2.92
N LEU A 86 -3.56 -1.87 -3.79
CA LEU A 86 -3.95 -1.56 -5.17
C LEU A 86 -5.42 -1.95 -5.37
N TRP A 87 -6.30 -0.94 -5.36
CA TRP A 87 -7.72 -1.18 -5.22
C TRP A 87 -8.44 -1.09 -6.57
N PRO A 88 -9.12 -2.16 -7.01
CA PRO A 88 -10.04 -2.07 -8.14
C PRO A 88 -11.20 -1.12 -7.85
N GLN A 89 -11.60 -0.33 -8.85
CA GLN A 89 -12.62 0.69 -8.71
C GLN A 89 -13.65 0.58 -9.83
N ALA A 90 -14.94 0.60 -9.49
CA ALA A 90 -16.04 0.63 -10.46
C ALA A 90 -16.33 2.06 -10.95
N ARG A 91 -16.79 2.19 -12.21
CA ARG A 91 -17.02 3.48 -12.91
C ARG A 91 -18.01 4.42 -12.20
N ASN A 92 -19.02 3.87 -11.51
CA ASN A 92 -20.16 4.61 -10.97
C ASN A 92 -20.40 4.38 -9.46
N ALA A 93 -19.36 4.00 -8.72
CA ALA A 93 -19.48 3.71 -7.29
C ALA A 93 -19.50 4.98 -6.41
N GLY A 94 -18.99 6.10 -6.91
CA GLY A 94 -18.85 7.34 -6.14
C GLY A 94 -17.99 7.13 -4.89
N ASN A 95 -18.45 7.65 -3.75
CA ASN A 95 -17.79 7.44 -2.45
C ASN A 95 -18.31 6.19 -1.71
N LYS A 96 -19.26 5.44 -2.28
CA LYS A 96 -19.84 4.28 -1.59
C LYS A 96 -18.89 3.10 -1.71
N VAL A 97 -18.12 2.89 -0.65
CA VAL A 97 -17.06 1.88 -0.55
C VAL A 97 -17.55 0.48 -0.92
N SER A 98 -18.77 0.08 -0.52
CA SER A 98 -19.33 -1.23 -0.86
C SER A 98 -19.74 -1.41 -2.33
N ARG A 99 -19.81 -0.34 -3.14
CA ARG A 99 -20.05 -0.45 -4.59
C ARG A 99 -18.78 -0.76 -5.41
N HIS A 100 -17.62 -0.80 -4.77
CA HIS A 100 -16.38 -1.23 -5.42
C HIS A 100 -16.18 -2.74 -5.27
N PRO A 101 -15.49 -3.40 -6.22
CA PRO A 101 -15.16 -4.82 -6.12
C PRO A 101 -14.39 -5.10 -4.83
N ARG A 102 -14.84 -6.09 -4.05
CA ARG A 102 -14.19 -6.46 -2.79
C ARG A 102 -14.55 -7.87 -2.31
N ASN A 103 -13.64 -8.52 -1.60
CA ASN A 103 -13.82 -9.84 -0.98
C ASN A 103 -14.36 -10.86 -2.01
N CYS A 104 -13.83 -10.86 -3.23
CA CYS A 104 -14.46 -11.54 -4.37
C CYS A 104 -14.25 -13.05 -4.37
N ARG A 105 -13.21 -13.54 -3.69
CA ARG A 105 -12.89 -14.95 -3.52
C ARG A 105 -12.42 -15.20 -2.10
N ASN A 106 -12.57 -16.45 -1.65
CA ASN A 106 -11.91 -16.94 -0.44
C ASN A 106 -10.55 -17.51 -0.84
N ASP A 107 -9.53 -16.65 -0.84
CA ASP A 107 -8.16 -17.05 -1.16
C ASP A 107 -7.47 -17.62 0.10
N PRO A 108 -6.55 -18.59 -0.03
CA PRO A 108 -5.78 -19.07 1.11
C PRO A 108 -4.74 -18.05 1.57
N GLN A 109 -4.15 -18.30 2.74
CA GLN A 109 -2.97 -17.59 3.21
C GLN A 109 -1.88 -17.53 2.11
N ILE A 110 -1.34 -16.33 1.87
CA ILE A 110 -0.29 -16.06 0.88
C ILE A 110 0.97 -16.88 1.21
N ASP A 111 1.71 -17.32 0.19
CA ASP A 111 2.99 -17.98 0.39
C ASP A 111 4.00 -17.04 1.11
N PRO A 112 4.65 -17.47 2.20
CA PRO A 112 5.72 -16.72 2.87
C PRO A 112 6.79 -16.14 1.94
N LYS A 113 7.14 -16.82 0.83
CA LYS A 113 8.10 -16.33 -0.16
C LYS A 113 7.58 -15.10 -0.89
N THR A 114 6.31 -15.11 -1.28
CA THR A 114 5.65 -13.95 -1.88
C THR A 114 5.59 -12.79 -0.88
N ILE A 115 5.26 -13.08 0.39
CA ILE A 115 5.31 -12.06 1.44
C ILE A 115 6.71 -11.42 1.52
N GLN A 116 7.76 -12.22 1.62
CA GLN A 116 9.15 -11.74 1.73
C GLN A 116 9.59 -10.90 0.52
N GLU A 117 9.26 -11.34 -0.70
CA GLU A 117 9.66 -10.65 -1.94
C GLU A 117 9.11 -9.21 -2.02
N TYR A 118 7.90 -9.00 -1.52
CA TYR A 118 7.18 -7.74 -1.64
C TYR A 118 7.09 -6.95 -0.32
N PHE A 119 7.62 -7.50 0.78
CA PHE A 119 7.50 -6.94 2.13
C PHE A 119 7.97 -5.49 2.22
N CYS A 120 9.04 -5.14 1.51
CA CYS A 120 9.68 -3.84 1.59
C CYS A 120 8.83 -2.69 1.06
N MET A 121 7.94 -2.96 0.11
CA MET A 121 6.97 -1.95 -0.32
C MET A 121 5.75 -1.91 0.60
N MET A 122 5.50 -2.95 1.39
CA MET A 122 4.32 -3.05 2.26
C MET A 122 4.65 -3.86 3.54
N PRO A 123 5.30 -3.22 4.54
CA PRO A 123 5.96 -3.88 5.67
C PRO A 123 5.00 -4.42 6.75
N SER A 124 4.09 -5.32 6.36
CA SER A 124 3.17 -6.03 7.23
C SER A 124 2.51 -7.20 6.49
N GLU A 125 2.74 -8.42 6.97
CA GLU A 125 2.16 -9.66 6.41
C GLU A 125 0.64 -9.66 6.50
N THR A 126 0.10 -9.22 7.64
CA THR A 126 -1.34 -9.10 7.85
C THR A 126 -1.99 -8.07 6.93
N LEU A 127 -1.29 -6.96 6.63
CA LEU A 127 -1.78 -5.99 5.65
C LEU A 127 -1.72 -6.59 4.24
N MET A 128 -0.64 -7.29 3.89
CA MET A 128 -0.50 -7.98 2.61
C MET A 128 -1.63 -8.98 2.36
N GLN A 129 -1.94 -9.82 3.33
CA GLN A 129 -3.07 -10.74 3.24
C GLN A 129 -4.38 -10.01 3.04
N ALA A 130 -4.71 -9.09 3.96
CA ALA A 130 -5.99 -8.39 3.94
C ALA A 130 -6.20 -7.62 2.63
N GLU A 131 -5.17 -6.97 2.10
CA GLU A 131 -5.25 -6.20 0.86
C GLU A 131 -5.39 -7.08 -0.38
N TYR A 132 -4.71 -8.23 -0.41
CA TYR A 132 -4.90 -9.18 -1.49
C TYR A 132 -6.31 -9.79 -1.46
N GLU A 133 -6.75 -10.37 -0.34
CA GLU A 133 -8.05 -11.02 -0.27
C GLU A 133 -9.20 -10.04 -0.50
N LYS A 134 -9.10 -8.84 0.07
CA LYS A 134 -10.15 -7.84 -0.05
C LYS A 134 -10.16 -7.18 -1.42
N HIS A 135 -9.02 -6.92 -2.03
CA HIS A 135 -8.95 -6.11 -3.25
C HIS A 135 -8.29 -6.84 -4.42
N GLY A 136 -7.13 -7.47 -4.20
CA GLY A 136 -6.41 -8.19 -5.24
C GLY A 136 -7.20 -9.36 -5.85
N SER A 137 -7.92 -10.11 -5.01
CA SER A 137 -8.68 -11.30 -5.40
C SER A 137 -9.79 -11.03 -6.43
N CYS A 138 -10.20 -9.77 -6.57
CA CYS A 138 -11.27 -9.35 -7.47
C CYS A 138 -10.82 -9.18 -8.93
N TYR A 139 -9.52 -9.23 -9.21
CA TYR A 139 -9.00 -9.00 -10.56
C TYR A 139 -7.83 -9.91 -10.93
N TRP A 140 -6.94 -10.20 -9.98
CA TRP A 140 -5.76 -11.03 -10.24
C TRP A 140 -6.03 -12.47 -9.86
N SER A 141 -5.47 -13.39 -10.66
CA SER A 141 -5.58 -14.83 -10.40
C SER A 141 -4.76 -15.28 -9.19
N SER A 142 -3.70 -14.56 -8.83
CA SER A 142 -2.79 -14.86 -7.72
C SER A 142 -2.27 -13.60 -7.01
N ALA A 143 -1.84 -13.78 -5.75
CA ALA A 143 -1.22 -12.73 -4.95
C ALA A 143 0.08 -12.20 -5.56
N GLU A 144 0.87 -13.08 -6.18
CA GLU A 144 2.11 -12.69 -6.85
C GLU A 144 1.84 -11.69 -8.00
N HIS A 145 0.85 -11.95 -8.86
CA HIS A 145 0.49 -11.01 -9.92
C HIS A 145 -0.03 -9.68 -9.37
N TYR A 146 -0.80 -9.71 -8.29
CA TYR A 146 -1.28 -8.52 -7.60
C TYR A 146 -0.12 -7.65 -7.08
N PHE A 147 0.80 -8.24 -6.31
CA PHE A 147 1.93 -7.52 -5.74
C PHE A 147 2.96 -7.10 -6.77
N HIS A 148 3.20 -7.92 -7.80
CA HIS A 148 4.04 -7.54 -8.93
C HIS A 148 3.52 -6.27 -9.62
N ARG A 149 2.20 -6.18 -9.82
CA ARG A 149 1.58 -4.99 -10.42
C ARG A 149 1.69 -3.77 -9.50
N ALA A 150 1.43 -3.94 -8.20
CA ALA A 150 1.58 -2.87 -7.23
C ALA A 150 3.03 -2.37 -7.15
N LYS A 151 4.02 -3.27 -7.10
CA LYS A 151 5.46 -2.98 -7.15
C LYS A 151 5.83 -2.20 -8.41
N THR A 152 5.36 -2.64 -9.57
CA THR A 152 5.61 -1.95 -10.85
C THR A 152 5.09 -0.52 -10.83
N LEU A 153 3.87 -0.30 -10.33
CA LEU A 153 3.30 1.05 -10.23
C LEU A 153 4.06 1.91 -9.22
N PHE A 154 4.43 1.32 -8.08
CA PHE A 154 5.15 2.01 -7.02
C PHE A 154 6.57 2.42 -7.45
N GLN A 155 7.32 1.54 -8.12
CA GLN A 155 8.68 1.84 -8.62
C GLN A 155 8.69 2.90 -9.73
N ASN A 156 7.60 3.02 -10.50
CA ASN A 156 7.46 4.06 -11.53
C ASN A 156 6.95 5.40 -10.97
N LEU A 157 6.53 5.44 -9.71
CA LEU A 157 6.08 6.67 -9.05
C LEU A 157 7.30 7.44 -8.52
N ARG A 158 7.43 8.70 -8.93
CA ARG A 158 8.41 9.63 -8.37
C ARG A 158 7.84 10.25 -7.10
N GLN A 159 8.61 10.18 -6.03
CA GLN A 159 8.28 10.79 -4.74
C GLN A 159 8.85 12.22 -4.67
N PRO A 160 8.10 13.21 -4.13
CA PRO A 160 8.66 14.53 -3.82
C PRO A 160 9.86 14.45 -2.85
N GLU A 161 10.88 15.28 -3.06
CA GLU A 161 12.06 15.31 -2.17
C GLU A 161 11.70 15.81 -0.76
N ASN A 162 10.73 16.72 -0.66
CA ASN A 162 10.27 17.32 0.59
C ASN A 162 9.10 16.55 1.25
N MET A 163 9.01 15.23 1.06
CA MET A 163 7.89 14.43 1.58
C MET A 163 7.71 14.52 3.09
N GLU A 164 8.79 14.58 3.87
CA GLU A 164 8.72 14.75 5.33
C GLU A 164 7.96 16.03 5.73
N GLN A 165 8.20 17.14 5.02
CA GLN A 165 7.51 18.40 5.23
C GLN A 165 6.05 18.32 4.76
N LEU A 166 5.81 17.72 3.59
CA LEU A 166 4.47 17.58 3.00
C LEU A 166 3.55 16.67 3.83
N ALA A 167 4.10 15.65 4.49
CA ALA A 167 3.32 14.71 5.29
C ALA A 167 3.02 15.23 6.71
N ASN A 168 3.62 16.34 7.14
CA ASN A 168 3.29 16.98 8.41
C ASN A 168 1.86 17.56 8.37
N PRO A 169 0.98 17.28 9.35
CA PRO A 169 -0.37 17.84 9.41
C PRO A 169 -0.42 19.39 9.42
N ALA A 170 0.62 20.05 9.94
CA ALA A 170 0.77 21.51 9.88
C ALA A 170 1.44 21.98 8.57
N GLY A 171 2.01 21.07 7.78
CA GLY A 171 2.86 21.36 6.63
C GLY A 171 2.13 21.48 5.30
N ALA A 172 1.09 20.68 5.04
CA ALA A 172 0.39 20.73 3.75
C ALA A 172 -1.06 20.22 3.80
N THR A 173 -1.90 20.77 2.92
CA THR A 173 -3.24 20.22 2.67
C THR A 173 -3.17 19.02 1.70
N LYS A 174 -4.21 18.18 1.68
CA LYS A 174 -4.32 17.08 0.69
C LYS A 174 -4.16 17.57 -0.76
N ALA A 175 -4.64 18.77 -1.06
CA ALA A 175 -4.50 19.38 -2.38
C ALA A 175 -3.04 19.70 -2.73
N ILE A 176 -2.28 20.25 -1.78
CA ILE A 176 -0.84 20.54 -1.96
C ILE A 176 -0.06 19.24 -2.17
N ILE A 177 -0.32 18.21 -1.36
CA ILE A 177 0.33 16.90 -1.51
C ILE A 177 0.02 16.31 -2.89
N LYS A 178 -1.26 16.33 -3.32
CA LYS A 178 -1.68 15.84 -4.65
C LYS A 178 -0.93 16.58 -5.77
N GLN A 179 -0.84 17.92 -5.67
CA GLN A 179 -0.15 18.73 -6.67
C GLN A 179 1.36 18.43 -6.74
N ALA A 180 2.00 18.22 -5.58
CA ALA A 180 3.43 17.88 -5.52
C ALA A 180 3.75 16.54 -6.19
N PHE A 181 2.88 15.53 -6.04
CA PHE A 181 3.03 14.27 -6.79
C PHE A 181 2.74 14.46 -8.28
N MET A 182 1.69 15.20 -8.65
CA MET A 182 1.32 15.40 -10.05
C MET A 182 2.37 16.17 -10.85
N SER A 183 3.05 17.14 -10.25
CA SER A 183 4.06 17.96 -10.96
C SER A 183 5.28 17.16 -11.42
N ILE A 184 5.61 16.07 -10.73
CA ILE A 184 6.78 15.22 -11.04
C ILE A 184 6.39 13.87 -11.68
N ASN A 185 5.09 13.58 -11.81
CA ASN A 185 4.56 12.36 -12.42
C ASN A 185 3.55 12.70 -13.53
N PRO A 186 3.99 13.09 -14.74
CA PRO A 186 3.09 13.55 -15.81
C PRO A 186 2.11 12.48 -16.32
N GLY A 187 2.34 11.20 -16.01
CA GLY A 187 1.40 10.11 -16.30
C GLY A 187 0.19 10.07 -15.34
N LEU A 188 0.23 10.75 -14.19
CA LEU A 188 -0.89 10.82 -13.27
C LEU A 188 -1.92 11.84 -13.76
N LYS A 189 -3.15 11.37 -13.96
CA LYS A 189 -4.29 12.22 -14.31
C LYS A 189 -5.08 12.58 -13.05
N GLN A 190 -5.59 13.81 -13.02
CA GLN A 190 -6.52 14.21 -11.97
C GLN A 190 -7.81 13.41 -12.10
N GLN A 191 -8.14 12.66 -11.06
CA GLN A 191 -9.51 12.23 -10.77
C GLN A 191 -10.22 13.32 -9.98
#